data_AF-A0A1Y3BE83-F1
#
_entry.id   AF-A0A1Y3BE83-F1
#
_cell.length_a   1.000
_cell.length_b   1.000
_cell.length_c   1.000
_cell.angle_alpha   90.00
_cell.angle_beta   90.00
_cell.angle_gamma   90.00
#
_symmetry.space_group_name_H-M   'P 1'
#
loop_
_entity.id
_entity.type
_entity.pdbx_description
1 polymer ?
#
loop_
_entity_poly.entity_id
_entity_poly.type
_entity_poly.pdbx_seq_one_letter_code
_entity_poly.pdbx_strand_id
1 'polypeptide(L)'
;MLHPKFHHLYPNAKDNYDEAVLFYHRLMEAFKFAYSRRMHLGDDRFDNCTKFLSELTSQDYIDKIVEKINDTTTYGSKSGFYDVDICQMNNWIMEQHTFQFWINMVMPSHHRQRFGSKVISPSTGLILNDQMDDFNTGKTNAFDLPPAFANTVAAGKRPLSSMSPSVFADETGPRLIIGASGGSKITTSVAL
;
A
#
# COMPACT_ATOMS: atom_id res chain seq x y z
N MET A 1 -19.05 2.99 7.40
CA MET A 1 -19.26 2.03 8.51
C MET A 1 -18.44 0.79 8.19
N LEU A 2 -17.81 0.14 9.17
CA LEU A 2 -17.10 -1.12 8.89
C LEU A 2 -18.12 -2.21 8.49
N HIS A 3 -17.78 -3.10 7.58
CA HIS A 3 -18.68 -4.19 7.19
C HIS A 3 -18.84 -5.19 8.36
N PRO A 4 -20.02 -5.82 8.60
CA PRO A 4 -20.24 -6.72 9.74
C PRO A 4 -19.23 -7.85 9.92
N LYS A 5 -18.70 -8.40 8.81
CA LYS A 5 -17.62 -9.42 8.82
C LYS A 5 -16.33 -8.93 9.52
N PHE A 6 -16.16 -7.61 9.61
CA PHE A 6 -15.08 -6.87 10.23
C PHE A 6 -15.58 -5.96 11.38
N HIS A 7 -16.72 -6.24 12.00
CA HIS A 7 -17.15 -5.48 13.19
C HIS A 7 -16.42 -5.92 14.47
N HIS A 8 -15.92 -7.15 14.51
CA HIS A 8 -15.15 -7.68 15.62
C HIS A 8 -13.68 -7.75 15.25
N LEU A 9 -13.05 -6.61 14.93
CA LEU A 9 -11.62 -6.54 14.55
C LEU A 9 -10.68 -6.86 15.74
N TYR A 10 -11.21 -6.98 16.95
CA TYR A 10 -10.49 -7.49 18.11
C TYR A 10 -11.46 -8.24 19.02
N PRO A 11 -11.79 -9.51 18.74
CA PRO A 11 -12.42 -10.35 19.74
C PRO A 11 -11.29 -11.02 20.51
N ASN A 12 -11.07 -10.62 21.77
CA ASN A 12 -10.18 -11.24 22.75
C ASN A 12 -8.97 -12.02 22.17
N ALA A 13 -8.19 -11.44 21.26
CA ALA A 13 -7.09 -12.15 20.60
C ALA A 13 -5.98 -12.57 21.58
N LYS A 14 -6.00 -12.00 22.80
CA LYS A 14 -5.21 -12.45 23.94
C LYS A 14 -5.70 -13.76 24.55
N ASP A 15 -6.99 -14.06 24.46
CA ASP A 15 -7.66 -15.14 25.18
C ASP A 15 -8.18 -16.25 24.26
N ASN A 16 -8.32 -16.00 22.94
CA ASN A 16 -8.73 -16.99 21.94
C ASN A 16 -7.80 -16.99 20.72
N TYR A 17 -7.02 -18.06 20.57
CA TYR A 17 -6.06 -18.22 19.48
C TYR A 17 -6.74 -18.35 18.11
N ASP A 18 -7.84 -19.09 18.01
CA ASP A 18 -8.50 -19.36 16.72
C ASP A 18 -9.14 -18.09 16.15
N GLU A 19 -9.72 -17.25 17.01
CA GLU A 19 -10.24 -15.93 16.64
C GLU A 19 -9.13 -14.98 16.16
N ALA A 20 -7.97 -15.00 16.82
CA ALA A 20 -6.81 -14.20 16.41
C ALA A 20 -6.30 -14.64 15.03
N VAL A 21 -6.18 -15.96 14.79
CA VAL A 21 -5.75 -16.51 13.48
C VAL A 21 -6.73 -16.09 12.39
N LEU A 22 -8.04 -16.22 12.63
CA LEU A 22 -9.06 -15.84 11.67
C LEU A 22 -9.04 -14.34 11.34
N PHE A 23 -8.81 -13.51 12.35
CA PHE A 23 -8.66 -12.06 12.16
C PHE A 23 -7.48 -11.74 11.24
N TYR A 24 -6.28 -12.24 11.55
CA TYR A 24 -5.09 -11.98 10.74
C TYR A 24 -5.25 -12.54 9.32
N HIS A 25 -5.89 -13.70 9.17
CA HIS A 25 -6.22 -14.26 7.85
C HIS A 25 -7.07 -13.29 7.03
N ARG A 26 -8.22 -12.86 7.55
CA ARG A 26 -9.11 -11.90 6.86
C ARG A 26 -8.42 -10.57 6.56
N LEU A 27 -7.59 -10.08 7.48
CA LEU A 27 -6.83 -8.86 7.31
C LEU A 27 -5.80 -8.99 6.17
N MET A 28 -5.07 -10.10 6.12
CA MET A 28 -4.10 -10.38 5.05
C MET A 28 -4.80 -10.51 3.69
N GLU A 29 -5.96 -11.16 3.62
CA GLU A 29 -6.76 -11.22 2.39
C GLU A 29 -7.23 -9.84 1.94
N ALA A 30 -7.71 -8.99 2.87
CA ALA A 30 -8.09 -7.62 2.56
C ALA A 30 -6.91 -6.80 2.02
N PHE A 31 -5.71 -6.95 2.61
CA PHE A 31 -4.52 -6.29 2.09
C PHE A 31 -4.15 -6.77 0.68
N LYS A 32 -4.28 -8.07 0.36
CA LYS A 32 -4.01 -8.56 -1.01
C LYS A 32 -4.92 -7.88 -2.05
N PHE A 33 -6.21 -7.74 -1.75
CA PHE A 33 -7.13 -7.00 -2.60
C PHE A 33 -6.80 -5.51 -2.67
N ALA A 34 -6.40 -4.88 -1.57
CA ALA A 34 -6.01 -3.47 -1.59
C ALA A 34 -4.74 -3.22 -2.43
N TYR A 35 -3.73 -4.08 -2.32
CA TYR A 35 -2.48 -3.94 -3.10
C TYR A 35 -2.67 -4.24 -4.58
N SER A 36 -3.58 -5.16 -4.97
CA SER A 36 -3.87 -5.36 -6.39
C SER A 36 -4.40 -4.07 -7.02
N ARG A 37 -5.23 -3.33 -6.27
CA ARG A 37 -5.83 -2.07 -6.70
C ARG A 37 -4.86 -0.89 -6.72
N ARG A 38 -3.78 -0.94 -5.93
CA ARG A 38 -2.70 0.06 -5.96
C ARG A 38 -2.14 0.27 -7.37
N MET A 39 -2.17 -0.75 -8.22
CA MET A 39 -1.68 -0.71 -9.61
C MET A 39 -2.42 0.30 -10.49
N HIS A 40 -3.63 0.71 -10.11
CA HIS A 40 -4.41 1.71 -10.84
C HIS A 40 -4.21 3.15 -10.32
N LEU A 41 -3.39 3.34 -9.28
CA LEU A 41 -3.11 4.65 -8.72
C LEU A 41 -1.87 5.26 -9.39
N GLY A 42 -1.97 6.54 -9.71
CA GLY A 42 -0.92 7.33 -10.34
C GLY A 42 -0.98 8.79 -9.93
N ASP A 43 -0.51 9.69 -10.79
CA ASP A 43 -0.67 11.13 -10.55
C ASP A 43 -2.05 11.53 -11.05
N ASP A 44 -2.94 11.98 -10.17
CA ASP A 44 -4.31 12.33 -10.52
C ASP A 44 -4.41 13.35 -11.68
N ARG A 45 -3.39 14.22 -11.85
CA ARG A 45 -3.29 15.17 -12.98
C ARG A 45 -3.15 14.49 -14.36
N PHE A 46 -2.72 13.23 -14.38
CA PHE A 46 -2.48 12.43 -15.58
C PHE A 46 -3.45 11.26 -15.70
N ASP A 47 -3.73 10.57 -14.58
CA ASP A 47 -4.41 9.27 -14.59
C ASP A 47 -5.87 9.34 -14.09
N ASN A 48 -6.36 10.51 -13.66
CA ASN A 48 -7.73 10.75 -13.17
C ASN A 48 -8.21 9.66 -12.19
N CYS A 49 -7.55 9.61 -11.03
CA CYS A 49 -7.79 8.60 -10.00
C CYS A 49 -9.10 8.84 -9.25
N THR A 50 -9.73 10.02 -9.35
CA THR A 50 -10.91 10.39 -8.58
C THR A 50 -12.08 9.40 -8.72
N LYS A 51 -12.41 9.00 -9.96
CA LYS A 51 -13.49 8.01 -10.19
C LYS A 51 -13.15 6.68 -9.54
N PHE A 52 -11.92 6.21 -9.71
CA PHE A 52 -11.45 4.97 -9.12
C PHE A 52 -11.46 5.00 -7.58
N LEU A 53 -11.05 6.11 -6.98
CA LEU A 53 -11.10 6.30 -5.52
C LEU A 53 -12.54 6.29 -5.00
N SER A 54 -13.49 6.88 -5.73
CA SER A 54 -14.91 6.84 -5.35
C SER A 54 -15.48 5.42 -5.42
N GLU A 55 -15.01 4.60 -6.36
CA GLU A 55 -15.38 3.18 -6.46
C GLU A 55 -14.80 2.38 -5.29
N LEU A 56 -13.50 2.54 -5.00
CA LEU A 56 -12.82 1.84 -3.90
C LEU A 56 -13.43 2.12 -2.52
N THR A 57 -14.04 3.30 -2.34
CA THR A 57 -14.68 3.72 -1.09
C THR A 57 -16.19 3.47 -1.06
N SER A 58 -16.78 2.96 -2.16
CA SER A 58 -18.20 2.65 -2.22
C SER A 58 -18.53 1.38 -1.43
N GLN A 59 -19.70 1.37 -0.78
CA GLN A 59 -20.15 0.22 0.00
C GLN A 59 -20.32 -1.03 -0.88
N ASP A 60 -20.90 -0.87 -2.07
CA ASP A 60 -21.10 -1.96 -3.03
C ASP A 60 -19.79 -2.64 -3.42
N TYR A 61 -18.71 -1.86 -3.57
CA TYR A 61 -17.39 -2.41 -3.87
C TYR A 61 -16.83 -3.18 -2.67
N ILE A 62 -16.92 -2.59 -1.48
CA ILE A 62 -16.46 -3.21 -0.24
C ILE A 62 -17.15 -4.56 -0.05
N ASP A 63 -18.47 -4.61 -0.18
CA ASP A 63 -19.28 -5.83 0.03
C ASP A 63 -18.86 -6.94 -0.95
N LYS A 64 -18.67 -6.60 -2.24
CA LYS A 64 -18.15 -7.55 -3.25
C LYS A 64 -16.80 -8.14 -2.87
N ILE A 65 -15.88 -7.33 -2.35
CA ILE A 65 -14.57 -7.82 -1.93
C ILE A 65 -14.72 -8.69 -0.67
N VAL A 66 -15.54 -8.28 0.29
CA VAL A 66 -15.76 -9.03 1.53
C VAL A 66 -16.36 -10.41 1.27
N GLU A 67 -17.27 -10.53 0.31
CA GLU A 67 -17.85 -11.79 -0.14
C GLU A 67 -16.81 -12.74 -0.76
N LYS A 68 -15.81 -12.20 -1.47
CA LYS A 68 -14.71 -12.99 -2.05
C LYS A 68 -13.77 -13.57 -0.98
N ILE A 69 -13.61 -12.92 0.18
CA ILE A 69 -12.68 -13.39 1.22
C ILE A 69 -13.23 -14.69 1.85
N ASN A 70 -12.55 -15.82 1.61
CA ASN A 70 -12.87 -17.09 2.24
C ASN A 70 -12.09 -17.24 3.55
N ASP A 71 -12.72 -17.71 4.63
CA ASP A 71 -12.08 -17.87 5.94
C ASP A 71 -11.08 -19.02 6.04
N THR A 72 -11.06 -19.92 5.06
CA THR A 72 -10.28 -21.17 5.10
C THR A 72 -9.23 -21.27 4.00
N THR A 73 -9.32 -20.45 2.95
CA THR A 73 -8.45 -20.54 1.78
C THR A 73 -7.83 -19.19 1.43
N THR A 74 -6.61 -19.24 0.89
CA THR A 74 -5.91 -18.12 0.25
C THR A 74 -5.55 -18.55 -1.17
N TYR A 75 -5.55 -17.59 -2.08
CA TYR A 75 -5.08 -17.81 -3.44
C TYR A 75 -3.68 -17.22 -3.62
N GLY A 76 -2.89 -17.82 -4.52
CA GLY A 76 -1.60 -17.27 -4.92
C GLY A 76 -1.76 -16.11 -5.91
N SER A 77 -0.73 -15.28 -6.05
CA SER A 77 -0.72 -14.12 -6.97
C SER A 77 -0.96 -14.49 -8.44
N LYS A 78 -0.61 -15.71 -8.86
CA LYS A 78 -0.83 -16.24 -10.23
C LYS A 78 -2.24 -16.72 -10.53
N SER A 79 -3.12 -16.78 -9.54
CA SER A 79 -4.47 -17.34 -9.70
C SER A 79 -5.44 -16.43 -10.46
N GLY A 80 -5.09 -15.14 -10.64
CA GLY A 80 -6.01 -14.12 -11.15
C GLY A 80 -7.09 -13.69 -10.15
N PHE A 81 -7.18 -14.32 -8.97
CA PHE A 81 -8.28 -14.14 -8.02
C PHE A 81 -8.40 -12.71 -7.47
N TYR A 82 -7.27 -12.04 -7.23
CA TYR A 82 -7.25 -10.67 -6.70
C TYR A 82 -7.33 -9.60 -7.78
N ASP A 83 -7.60 -9.98 -9.04
CA ASP A 83 -7.70 -9.08 -10.19
C ASP A 83 -6.44 -8.19 -10.34
N VAL A 84 -5.26 -8.82 -10.31
CA VAL A 84 -3.98 -8.09 -10.43
C VAL A 84 -3.72 -7.74 -11.89
N ASP A 85 -3.88 -6.46 -12.24
CA ASP A 85 -3.50 -5.93 -13.54
C ASP A 85 -2.00 -5.59 -13.57
N ILE A 86 -1.20 -6.58 -13.97
CA ILE A 86 0.23 -6.38 -14.28
C ILE A 86 0.42 -5.94 -15.73
N CYS A 87 1.29 -4.95 -15.99
CA CYS A 87 1.85 -4.81 -17.33
C CYS A 87 2.61 -6.12 -17.63
N GLN A 88 2.22 -6.86 -18.67
CA GLN A 88 2.92 -8.07 -19.09
C GLN A 88 4.38 -7.73 -19.45
N MET A 89 5.28 -7.97 -18.49
CA MET A 89 6.68 -8.19 -18.77
C MET A 89 7.04 -9.56 -18.21
N ASN A 90 7.55 -10.39 -19.11
CA ASN A 90 7.71 -11.83 -18.94
C ASN A 90 8.32 -12.20 -17.57
N ASN A 91 7.57 -12.99 -16.80
CA ASN A 91 8.01 -13.88 -15.72
C ASN A 91 8.83 -13.30 -14.56
N TRP A 92 8.31 -12.30 -13.83
CA TRP A 92 8.78 -12.04 -12.45
C TRP A 92 7.59 -11.78 -11.54
N ILE A 93 7.24 -12.77 -10.73
CA ILE A 93 6.27 -12.63 -9.64
C ILE A 93 7.02 -12.84 -8.35
N MET A 94 6.93 -11.82 -7.50
CA MET A 94 7.52 -11.80 -6.17
C MET A 94 6.93 -12.85 -5.22
N GLU A 95 7.83 -13.43 -4.44
CA GLU A 95 7.56 -14.07 -3.15
C GLU A 95 7.90 -13.04 -2.05
N GLN A 96 6.96 -12.75 -1.15
CA GLN A 96 7.13 -11.75 -0.09
C GLN A 96 7.64 -12.43 1.19
N HIS A 97 8.81 -12.04 1.68
CA HIS A 97 9.29 -12.40 3.01
C HIS A 97 9.83 -11.20 3.81
N THR A 98 9.75 -11.39 5.13
CA THR A 98 10.27 -10.67 6.29
C THR A 98 9.61 -9.37 6.78
N PHE A 99 9.21 -9.50 8.05
CA PHE A 99 8.54 -8.61 8.97
C PHE A 99 9.60 -7.79 9.72
N GLN A 100 9.48 -6.47 9.77
CA GLN A 100 10.35 -5.64 10.62
C GLN A 100 9.59 -4.39 11.08
N PHE A 101 9.27 -4.35 12.37
CA PHE A 101 8.69 -3.19 13.05
C PHE A 101 9.80 -2.18 13.40
N TRP A 102 9.61 -0.91 13.01
CA TRP A 102 10.22 0.26 13.65
C TRP A 102 9.21 1.41 13.58
N ILE A 103 8.80 1.91 14.75
CA ILE A 103 8.01 3.14 14.89
C ILE A 103 8.96 4.31 14.68
N ASN A 104 8.77 5.10 13.63
CA ASN A 104 9.42 6.39 13.49
C ASN A 104 8.34 7.48 13.40
N MET A 105 8.35 8.34 14.41
CA MET A 105 7.56 9.57 14.49
C MET A 105 7.83 10.48 13.29
N VAL A 106 6.75 11.12 12.85
CA VAL A 106 6.63 12.26 11.92
C VAL A 106 7.94 13.02 11.66
N MET A 107 8.64 12.62 10.59
CA MET A 107 9.50 13.46 9.77
C MET A 107 9.49 12.85 8.35
N PRO A 108 8.98 13.55 7.31
CA PRO A 108 9.07 13.08 5.94
C PRO A 108 10.49 13.33 5.41
N SER A 109 11.48 12.64 5.98
CA SER A 109 12.82 12.51 5.41
C SER A 109 13.09 11.04 5.12
N HIS A 110 12.13 10.39 4.45
CA HIS A 110 12.31 9.06 3.87
C HIS A 110 13.04 9.19 2.53
N HIS A 111 14.33 9.50 2.60
CA HIS A 111 15.24 9.29 1.47
C HIS A 111 15.17 7.80 1.12
N ARG A 112 14.81 7.46 -0.11
CA ARG A 112 14.76 6.07 -0.51
C ARG A 112 16.13 5.61 -0.93
N GLN A 113 16.43 4.38 -0.56
CA GLN A 113 17.77 3.90 -0.22
C GLN A 113 18.53 4.82 0.78
N ARG A 114 19.51 4.25 1.50
CA ARG A 114 20.36 5.08 2.36
C ARG A 114 21.08 6.09 1.45
N PHE A 115 20.86 7.38 1.72
CA PHE A 115 21.43 8.52 0.98
C PHE A 115 20.83 8.78 -0.43
N GLY A 116 19.56 8.45 -0.67
CA GLY A 116 18.86 8.86 -1.90
C GLY A 116 19.54 8.34 -3.17
N SER A 117 19.71 9.22 -4.16
CA SER A 117 20.43 8.92 -5.41
C SER A 117 21.94 8.79 -5.25
N LYS A 118 22.48 9.10 -4.05
CA LYS A 118 23.92 9.22 -3.75
C LYS A 118 24.64 10.30 -4.57
N VAL A 119 23.88 11.20 -5.20
CA VAL A 119 24.40 12.38 -5.90
C VAL A 119 24.35 13.58 -4.97
N ILE A 120 25.49 14.27 -4.80
CA ILE A 120 25.60 15.49 -4.02
C ILE A 120 25.70 16.68 -4.98
N SER A 121 24.89 17.70 -4.75
CA SER A 121 25.01 18.98 -5.46
C SER A 121 26.34 19.66 -5.09
N PRO A 122 27.25 19.91 -6.06
CA PRO A 122 28.55 20.52 -5.77
C PRO A 122 28.45 21.94 -5.20
N SER A 123 27.36 22.65 -5.48
CA SER A 123 27.15 24.04 -5.04
C SER A 123 26.49 24.15 -3.67
N THR A 124 25.66 23.18 -3.29
CA THR A 124 24.86 23.25 -2.04
C THR A 124 25.23 22.21 -1.01
N GLY A 125 25.98 21.17 -1.39
CA GLY A 125 26.30 20.03 -0.52
C GLY A 125 25.09 19.13 -0.20
N LEU A 126 23.92 19.38 -0.81
CA LEU A 126 22.70 18.61 -0.57
C LEU A 126 22.69 17.32 -1.38
N ILE A 127 22.29 16.22 -0.74
CA ILE A 127 22.05 14.93 -1.39
C ILE A 127 20.71 14.96 -2.13
N LEU A 128 20.70 14.55 -3.39
CA LEU A 128 19.50 14.46 -4.20
C LEU A 128 18.73 13.17 -3.90
N ASN A 129 17.39 13.27 -3.84
CA ASN A 129 16.52 12.10 -3.69
C ASN A 129 16.55 11.21 -4.95
N ASP A 130 16.04 10.00 -4.80
CA ASP A 130 15.87 8.96 -5.82
C ASP A 130 14.39 8.66 -6.07
N GLN A 131 13.49 9.62 -5.82
CA GLN A 131 12.05 9.36 -5.82
C GLN A 131 11.53 8.90 -7.20
N MET A 132 12.26 9.19 -8.28
CA MET A 132 11.93 8.71 -9.63
C MET A 132 11.95 7.18 -9.77
N ASP A 133 12.61 6.43 -8.88
CA ASP A 133 12.61 4.95 -8.87
C ASP A 133 11.22 4.33 -8.63
N ASP A 134 10.27 5.11 -8.09
CA ASP A 134 8.89 4.65 -7.92
C ASP A 134 8.15 4.45 -9.23
N PHE A 135 8.55 5.16 -10.28
CA PHE A 135 7.86 5.02 -11.55
C PHE A 135 8.03 3.59 -12.05
N ASN A 136 6.98 3.09 -12.67
CA ASN A 136 7.09 1.94 -13.52
C ASN A 136 8.01 2.28 -14.71
N THR A 137 9.18 1.66 -14.74
CA THR A 137 10.16 1.75 -15.84
C THR A 137 10.13 0.51 -16.75
N GLY A 138 9.14 -0.37 -16.59
CA GLY A 138 9.12 -1.72 -17.16
C GLY A 138 9.97 -2.73 -16.38
N LYS A 139 10.56 -2.34 -15.26
CA LYS A 139 11.24 -3.24 -14.35
C LYS A 139 10.62 -3.14 -12.97
N THR A 140 10.76 -4.19 -12.18
CA THR A 140 10.40 -4.18 -10.77
C THR A 140 11.21 -3.10 -10.04
N ASN A 141 10.56 -2.30 -9.18
CA ASN A 141 11.23 -1.22 -8.45
C ASN A 141 12.02 -1.75 -7.23
N ALA A 142 12.70 -0.87 -6.48
CA ALA A 142 13.50 -1.28 -5.31
C ALA A 142 12.70 -1.88 -4.13
N PHE A 143 11.36 -1.87 -4.20
CA PHE A 143 10.45 -2.53 -3.25
C PHE A 143 9.71 -3.72 -3.88
N ASP A 144 10.24 -4.17 -5.01
CA ASP A 144 9.80 -5.28 -5.79
C ASP A 144 8.33 -5.19 -6.31
N LEU A 145 7.78 -3.97 -6.42
CA LEU A 145 6.43 -3.78 -6.97
C LEU A 145 6.41 -4.05 -8.49
N PRO A 146 5.41 -4.78 -9.01
CA PRO A 146 5.28 -5.04 -10.44
C PRO A 146 4.95 -3.77 -11.23
N PRO A 147 5.22 -3.76 -12.55
CA PRO A 147 4.94 -2.63 -13.43
C PRO A 147 3.43 -2.38 -13.58
N ALA A 148 3.00 -1.14 -13.39
CA ALA A 148 1.62 -0.69 -13.54
C ALA A 148 1.50 0.47 -14.55
N PHE A 149 0.49 0.45 -15.43
CA PHE A 149 0.31 1.47 -16.48
C PHE A 149 0.05 2.87 -15.91
N ALA A 150 -0.73 2.97 -14.83
CA ALA A 150 -1.07 4.23 -14.20
C ALA A 150 0.16 4.97 -13.62
N ASN A 151 1.24 4.27 -13.31
CA ASN A 151 2.44 4.88 -12.73
C ASN A 151 3.64 4.83 -13.69
N THR A 152 3.41 4.91 -15.00
CA THR A 152 4.49 5.07 -15.99
C THR A 152 5.06 6.49 -15.96
N VAL A 153 6.38 6.61 -16.15
CA VAL A 153 7.10 7.89 -16.16
C VAL A 153 6.61 8.83 -17.27
N ALA A 154 6.40 10.10 -16.92
CA ALA A 154 6.10 11.18 -17.88
C ALA A 154 6.64 12.52 -17.36
N ALA A 155 6.91 13.46 -18.27
CA ALA A 155 7.39 14.79 -17.91
C ALA A 155 6.37 15.53 -17.02
N GLY A 156 6.83 16.06 -15.89
CA GLY A 156 5.98 16.78 -14.93
C GLY A 156 5.05 15.91 -14.08
N LYS A 157 4.99 14.60 -14.34
CA LYS A 157 4.26 13.62 -13.55
C LYS A 157 4.98 13.35 -12.23
N ARG A 158 4.22 13.14 -11.16
CA ARG A 158 4.74 12.74 -9.84
C ARG A 158 4.71 11.21 -9.71
N PRO A 159 5.77 10.61 -9.18
CA PRO A 159 5.77 9.17 -8.88
C PRO A 159 4.78 8.82 -7.76
N LEU A 160 4.15 7.65 -7.86
CA LEU A 160 3.24 7.13 -6.83
C LEU A 160 3.98 6.82 -5.52
N SER A 161 3.68 7.58 -4.46
CA SER A 161 4.23 7.34 -3.13
C SER A 161 3.43 6.29 -2.33
N SER A 162 4.08 5.66 -1.36
CA SER A 162 3.42 4.84 -0.33
C SER A 162 3.24 5.57 1.00
N MET A 163 3.73 6.82 1.10
CA MET A 163 3.59 7.60 2.34
C MET A 163 2.12 7.77 2.70
N SER A 164 1.78 7.49 3.96
CA SER A 164 0.42 7.61 4.49
C SER A 164 0.42 8.33 5.85
N PRO A 165 0.85 9.61 5.91
CA PRO A 165 0.68 10.41 7.11
C PRO A 165 -0.81 10.58 7.38
N SER A 166 -1.28 10.10 8.54
CA SER A 166 -2.71 10.03 8.86
C SER A 166 -3.01 10.77 10.15
N VAL A 167 -4.06 11.58 10.13
CA VAL A 167 -4.57 12.32 11.28
C VAL A 167 -5.99 11.87 11.54
N PHE A 168 -6.25 11.33 12.72
CA PHE A 168 -7.57 10.99 13.19
C PHE A 168 -8.07 12.10 14.10
N ALA A 169 -9.24 12.63 13.79
CA ALA A 169 -9.87 13.72 14.53
C ALA A 169 -11.32 13.37 14.84
N ASP A 170 -11.84 13.93 15.93
CA ASP A 170 -13.28 13.96 16.23
C ASP A 170 -13.79 15.41 16.17
N GLU A 171 -15.04 15.62 16.59
CA GLU A 171 -15.69 16.94 16.59
C GLU A 171 -14.93 18.02 17.39
N THR A 172 -14.05 17.61 18.31
CA THR A 172 -13.28 18.54 19.16
C THR A 172 -11.84 18.76 18.70
N GLY A 173 -11.38 18.02 17.69
CA GLY A 173 -10.06 18.19 17.07
C GLY A 173 -9.24 16.89 16.93
N PRO A 174 -7.94 17.01 16.58
CA PRO A 174 -7.06 15.86 16.37
C PRO A 174 -6.87 15.02 17.64
N ARG A 175 -6.98 13.70 17.50
CA ARG A 175 -6.84 12.71 18.57
C ARG A 175 -5.60 11.84 18.42
N LEU A 176 -5.23 11.52 17.18
CA LEU A 176 -4.10 10.67 16.87
C LEU A 176 -3.46 11.14 15.57
N ILE A 177 -2.13 11.21 15.57
CA ILE A 177 -1.32 11.38 14.37
C ILE A 177 -0.44 10.15 14.27
N ILE A 178 -0.55 9.44 13.15
CA ILE A 178 0.21 8.22 12.90
C ILE A 178 0.85 8.28 11.51
N GLY A 179 1.99 7.63 11.40
CA GLY A 179 2.68 7.40 10.14
C GLY A 179 3.60 6.20 10.30
N ALA A 180 4.08 5.69 9.17
CA ALA A 180 5.03 4.59 9.16
C ALA A 180 6.15 4.83 8.15
N SER A 181 7.20 4.03 8.32
CA SER A 181 8.38 3.94 7.46
C SER A 181 8.47 2.56 6.82
N GLY A 182 9.11 2.46 5.65
CA GLY A 182 9.35 1.15 5.00
C GLY A 182 8.79 0.97 3.58
N GLY A 183 8.65 2.06 2.83
CA GLY A 183 8.27 1.99 1.41
C GLY A 183 6.89 1.40 1.19
N SER A 184 6.78 0.35 0.37
CA SER A 184 5.50 -0.33 0.07
C SER A 184 4.74 -0.80 1.31
N LYS A 185 5.42 -1.03 2.44
CA LYS A 185 4.83 -1.51 3.70
C LYS A 185 4.14 -0.42 4.54
N ILE A 186 4.30 0.85 4.19
CA ILE A 186 3.80 1.97 5.00
C ILE A 186 2.27 1.89 5.17
N THR A 187 1.53 1.60 4.11
CA THR A 187 0.05 1.61 4.13
C THR A 187 -0.53 0.52 5.01
N THR A 188 0.07 -0.67 5.06
CA THR A 188 -0.38 -1.74 5.96
C THR A 188 0.03 -1.49 7.40
N SER A 189 1.23 -0.95 7.63
CA SER A 189 1.69 -0.59 8.97
C SER A 189 0.86 0.52 9.61
N VAL A 190 0.29 1.44 8.82
CA VAL A 190 -0.62 2.48 9.33
C VAL A 190 -2.03 1.93 9.58
N ALA A 191 -2.44 0.89 8.84
CA ALA A 191 -3.76 0.28 8.97
C ALA A 191 -3.88 -0.71 10.15
N LEU A 192 -2.74 -1.20 10.65
CA LEU A 192 -2.60 -2.07 11.83
C LEU A 192 -2.52 -1.27 13.12
#